data_AF-A0A147KN41-F1
#
_entry.id   AF-A0A147KN41-F1
#
_cell.length_a   1.000
_cell.length_b   1.000
_cell.length_c   1.000
_cell.angle_alpha   90.00
_cell.angle_beta   90.00
_cell.angle_gamma   90.00
#
_symmetry.space_group_name_H-M   'P 1'
#
loop_
_entity.id
_entity.type
_entity.pdbx_description
1 polymer ?
#
loop_
_entity_poly.entity_id
_entity_poly.type
_entity_poly.pdbx_seq_one_letter_code
_entity_poly.pdbx_strand_id
1 'polypeptide(L)'
;MSFTNAHGAACTALVVIAAYGSEYIASGDETESSIDCEFPPEGKTPVREERQAFPDPEPDRRWGWTELITLTDAHGRACTLVATTVGSGAVDESSIDCDYPPPERRPGPSVRESPPDPDPDSDDDRIQLVVFTDAHGRSCTTATSKVGPTEEIDLTCAYPERAEEPADTTPQETPAPR
;
A
#
# COMPACT_ATOMS: atom_id res chain seq x y z
N MET A 1 7.73 -0.64 9.41
CA MET A 1 9.07 -1.00 9.91
C MET A 1 9.90 -1.48 8.74
N SER A 2 11.17 -1.08 8.65
CA SER A 2 12.11 -1.59 7.66
C SER A 2 13.27 -2.32 8.35
N PHE A 3 13.71 -3.45 7.79
CA PHE A 3 14.79 -4.26 8.36
C PHE A 3 15.45 -5.13 7.30
N THR A 4 16.67 -5.61 7.55
CA THR A 4 17.33 -6.61 6.72
C THR A 4 17.16 -7.98 7.38
N ASN A 5 16.56 -8.94 6.66
CA ASN A 5 16.32 -10.27 7.21
C ASN A 5 17.62 -11.10 7.30
N ALA A 6 17.54 -12.30 7.90
CA ALA A 6 18.70 -13.18 8.09
C ALA A 6 19.38 -13.64 6.79
N HIS A 7 18.67 -13.56 5.66
CA HIS A 7 19.18 -13.91 4.33
C HIS A 7 19.77 -12.70 3.58
N GLY A 8 19.67 -11.50 4.14
CA GLY A 8 20.17 -10.27 3.52
C GLY A 8 19.15 -9.52 2.67
N ALA A 9 17.88 -9.94 2.64
CA ALA A 9 16.84 -9.20 1.94
C ALA A 9 16.43 -7.96 2.74
N ALA A 10 16.18 -6.85 2.04
CA ALA A 10 15.58 -5.63 2.56
C ALA A 10 14.06 -5.83 2.63
N CYS A 11 13.53 -5.82 3.85
CA CYS A 11 12.12 -6.02 4.12
C CYS A 11 11.50 -4.75 4.69
N THR A 12 10.23 -4.51 4.34
CA THR A 12 9.37 -3.49 4.93
C THR A 12 8.08 -4.17 5.34
N ALA A 13 7.84 -4.19 6.65
CA ALA A 13 6.62 -4.70 7.24
C ALA A 13 5.72 -3.53 7.66
N LEU A 14 4.48 -3.55 7.21
CA LEU A 14 3.39 -2.80 7.80
C LEU A 14 2.74 -3.64 8.87
N VAL A 15 2.45 -3.02 10.01
CA VAL A 15 1.73 -3.65 11.11
C VAL A 15 0.70 -2.64 11.60
N VAL A 16 -0.56 -3.03 11.57
CA VAL A 16 -1.68 -2.28 12.13
C VAL A 16 -1.84 -2.70 13.58
N ILE A 17 -1.81 -1.71 14.47
CA ILE A 17 -1.93 -1.91 15.91
C ILE A 17 -3.24 -1.29 16.38
N ALA A 18 -4.06 -2.06 17.09
CA ALA A 18 -5.31 -1.60 17.65
C ALA A 18 -5.08 -0.43 18.62
N ALA A 19 -5.61 0.75 18.29
CA ALA A 19 -5.56 1.90 19.20
C ALA A 19 -6.44 1.69 20.43
N TYR A 20 -7.59 1.02 20.26
CA TYR A 20 -8.58 0.76 21.30
C TYR A 20 -8.94 -0.72 21.34
N GLY A 21 -9.29 -1.22 22.53
CA GLY A 21 -9.74 -2.59 22.69
C GLY A 21 -11.23 -2.79 22.35
N SER A 22 -11.57 -4.00 21.94
CA SER A 22 -12.92 -4.54 21.81
C SER A 22 -13.07 -5.78 22.72
N GLU A 23 -14.17 -6.53 22.57
CA GLU A 23 -14.33 -7.80 23.30
C GLU A 23 -13.37 -8.91 22.83
N TYR A 24 -12.79 -8.78 21.62
CA TYR A 24 -11.89 -9.78 21.02
C TYR A 24 -10.45 -9.30 20.80
N ILE A 25 -10.20 -7.99 20.85
CA ILE A 25 -8.90 -7.38 20.53
C ILE A 25 -8.53 -6.41 21.66
N ALA A 26 -7.32 -6.50 22.22
CA ALA A 26 -6.85 -5.51 23.19
C ALA A 26 -6.18 -4.31 22.52
N SER A 27 -6.18 -3.15 23.19
CA SER A 27 -5.36 -2.01 22.75
C SER A 27 -3.89 -2.43 22.75
N GLY A 28 -3.20 -2.17 21.63
CA GLY A 28 -1.82 -2.59 21.41
C GLY A 28 -1.66 -3.94 20.69
N ASP A 29 -2.74 -4.69 20.48
CA ASP A 29 -2.70 -5.92 19.69
C ASP A 29 -2.47 -5.60 18.20
N GLU A 30 -1.74 -6.48 17.54
CA GLU A 30 -1.64 -6.52 16.08
C GLU A 30 -2.95 -7.03 15.50
N THR A 31 -3.53 -6.25 14.60
CA THR A 31 -4.78 -6.62 13.92
C THR A 31 -4.54 -7.04 12.50
N GLU A 32 -3.57 -6.42 11.84
CA GLU A 32 -3.19 -6.75 10.46
C GLU A 32 -1.69 -6.56 10.25
N SER A 33 -1.13 -7.34 9.34
CA SER A 33 0.24 -7.12 8.87
C SER A 33 0.42 -7.48 7.41
N SER A 34 1.28 -6.73 6.75
CA SER A 34 1.73 -7.00 5.40
C SER A 34 3.23 -6.79 5.33
N ILE A 35 3.94 -7.59 4.54
CA ILE A 35 5.39 -7.52 4.44
C ILE A 35 5.82 -7.70 3.00
N ASP A 36 6.69 -6.80 2.54
CA ASP A 36 7.36 -6.91 1.26
C ASP A 36 8.88 -6.96 1.46
N CYS A 37 9.53 -7.93 0.81
CA CYS A 37 10.95 -8.19 0.92
C CYS A 37 11.60 -8.38 -0.45
N GLU A 38 12.72 -7.70 -0.66
CA GLU A 38 13.51 -7.82 -1.89
C GLU A 38 15.02 -7.82 -1.58
N PHE A 39 15.82 -8.49 -2.40
CA PHE A 39 17.28 -8.40 -2.25
C PHE A 39 17.80 -7.04 -2.71
N PRO A 40 18.61 -6.34 -1.90
CA PRO A 40 19.15 -5.06 -2.28
C PRO A 40 20.08 -5.16 -3.51
N PRO A 41 20.05 -4.19 -4.44
CA PRO A 41 21.03 -4.12 -5.51
C PRO A 41 22.44 -3.87 -4.95
N GLU A 42 23.46 -4.20 -5.76
CA GLU A 42 24.86 -4.08 -5.34
C GLU A 42 25.20 -2.69 -4.80
N GLY A 43 25.91 -2.66 -3.66
CA GLY A 43 26.39 -1.42 -3.04
C GLY A 43 25.38 -0.72 -2.12
N LYS A 44 24.15 -1.23 -1.96
CA LYS A 44 23.21 -0.71 -0.94
C LYS A 44 23.58 -1.19 0.47
N THR A 45 23.40 -0.31 1.45
CA THR A 45 23.74 -0.58 2.84
C THR A 45 22.59 -1.29 3.56
N PRO A 46 22.83 -2.37 4.30
CA PRO A 46 21.81 -3.02 5.12
C PRO A 46 21.27 -2.09 6.21
N VAL A 47 19.95 -2.04 6.37
CA VAL A 47 19.30 -1.44 7.54
C VAL A 47 19.04 -2.55 8.56
N ARG A 48 19.58 -2.43 9.77
CA ARG A 48 19.40 -3.49 10.79
C ARG A 48 17.96 -3.59 11.26
N GLU A 49 17.39 -2.50 11.74
CA GLU A 49 15.99 -2.39 12.13
C GLU A 49 15.66 -0.91 12.28
N GLU A 50 14.60 -0.47 11.62
CA GLU A 50 14.05 0.87 11.75
C GLU A 50 12.52 0.76 11.92
N ARG A 51 12.09 0.86 13.17
CA ARG A 51 10.68 0.97 13.50
C ARG A 51 10.31 2.44 13.56
N GLN A 52 9.63 2.89 12.51
CA GLN A 52 8.95 4.17 12.47
C GLN A 52 7.44 3.95 12.39
N ALA A 53 6.68 4.84 13.03
CA ALA A 53 5.27 5.00 12.70
C ALA A 53 5.20 5.32 11.20
N PHE A 54 4.25 4.71 10.51
CA PHE A 54 4.03 5.01 9.11
C PHE A 54 3.69 6.51 9.00
N PRO A 55 4.51 7.33 8.33
CA PRO A 55 4.30 8.76 8.29
C PRO A 55 3.14 9.03 7.32
N ASP A 56 1.91 9.15 7.84
CA ASP A 56 0.79 9.67 7.08
C ASP A 56 1.20 11.07 6.55
N PRO A 57 1.35 11.26 5.22
CA PRO A 57 1.80 12.52 4.65
C PRO A 57 0.80 13.66 4.90
N GLU A 58 -0.44 13.34 5.23
CA GLU A 58 -1.50 14.31 5.48
C GLU A 58 -2.26 13.98 6.77
N PRO A 59 -1.65 13.95 7.96
CA PRO A 59 -2.24 13.37 9.18
C PRO A 59 -3.54 14.05 9.64
N ASP A 60 -3.78 15.30 9.23
CA ASP A 60 -4.98 16.07 9.55
C ASP A 60 -6.15 15.82 8.59
N ARG A 61 -5.89 15.26 7.40
CA ARG A 61 -6.97 14.91 6.45
C ARG A 61 -7.67 13.66 6.97
N ARG A 62 -9.00 13.65 6.86
CA ARG A 62 -9.81 12.50 7.25
C ARG A 62 -9.59 11.36 6.24
N TRP A 63 -9.43 10.15 6.75
CA TRP A 63 -9.36 8.94 5.95
C TRP A 63 -10.68 8.72 5.18
N GLY A 64 -10.56 8.43 3.89
CA GLY A 64 -11.62 7.83 3.09
C GLY A 64 -11.80 6.34 3.41
N TRP A 65 -12.67 5.67 2.65
CA TRP A 65 -12.87 4.23 2.77
C TRP A 65 -11.58 3.46 2.45
N THR A 66 -10.98 3.72 1.29
CA THR A 66 -9.67 3.22 0.89
C THR A 66 -8.74 4.41 0.62
N GLU A 67 -7.52 4.33 1.12
CA GLU A 67 -6.46 5.30 0.85
C GLU A 67 -5.21 4.57 0.37
N LEU A 68 -4.58 5.14 -0.65
CA LEU A 68 -3.26 4.82 -1.12
C LEU A 68 -2.26 5.72 -0.43
N ILE A 69 -1.15 5.16 0.04
CA ILE A 69 -0.06 5.95 0.57
C ILE A 69 1.25 5.50 -0.04
N THR A 70 2.01 6.48 -0.54
CA THR A 70 3.34 6.25 -1.11
C THR A 70 4.41 6.75 -0.15
N LEU A 71 5.50 6.01 -0.04
CA LEU A 71 6.67 6.42 0.74
C LEU A 71 7.96 5.78 0.28
N THR A 72 9.07 6.38 0.70
CA THR A 72 10.38 5.75 0.57
C THR A 72 10.77 5.08 1.88
N ASP A 73 11.10 3.80 1.83
CA ASP A 73 11.53 3.06 3.02
C ASP A 73 13.00 3.36 3.39
N ALA A 74 13.44 2.81 4.53
CA ALA A 74 14.80 3.03 5.02
C ALA A 74 15.90 2.48 4.10
N HIS A 75 15.58 1.46 3.29
CA HIS A 75 16.50 0.88 2.31
C HIS A 75 16.55 1.71 1.01
N GLY A 76 15.66 2.69 0.88
CA GLY A 76 15.51 3.54 -0.30
C GLY A 76 14.63 2.92 -1.38
N ARG A 77 13.77 1.96 -1.03
CA ARG A 77 12.74 1.40 -1.93
C ARG A 77 11.55 2.36 -1.98
N ALA A 78 10.94 2.46 -3.16
CA ALA A 78 9.66 3.12 -3.37
C ALA A 78 8.56 2.15 -2.97
N CYS A 79 7.72 2.52 -2.01
CA CYS A 79 6.66 1.70 -1.47
C CYS A 79 5.30 2.34 -1.71
N THR A 80 4.31 1.50 -1.98
CA THR A 80 2.89 1.86 -2.08
C THR A 80 2.15 0.95 -1.13
N LEU A 81 1.30 1.56 -0.33
CA LEU A 81 0.40 0.92 0.62
C LEU A 81 -1.02 1.18 0.14
N VAL A 82 -1.86 0.16 0.13
CA VAL A 82 -3.32 0.32 0.15
C VAL A 82 -3.81 -0.03 1.55
N ALA A 83 -4.61 0.84 2.13
CA ALA A 83 -5.27 0.58 3.41
C ALA A 83 -6.76 0.90 3.29
N THR A 84 -7.60 -0.05 3.70
CA THR A 84 -9.05 0.16 3.83
C THR A 84 -9.39 0.36 5.29
N THR A 85 -10.27 1.33 5.56
CA THR A 85 -10.77 1.62 6.89
C THR A 85 -12.23 1.20 7.01
N VAL A 86 -12.58 0.66 8.17
CA VAL A 86 -13.98 0.45 8.56
C VAL A 86 -14.62 1.76 9.00
N GLY A 87 -15.95 1.82 9.05
CA GLY A 87 -16.71 3.00 9.48
C GLY A 87 -16.37 3.57 10.87
N SER A 88 -15.57 2.87 11.69
CA SER A 88 -14.98 3.35 12.95
C SER A 88 -13.69 4.17 12.76
N GLY A 89 -13.11 4.21 11.56
CA GLY A 89 -11.82 4.81 11.24
C GLY A 89 -10.61 3.93 11.56
N ALA A 90 -10.82 2.69 12.01
CA ALA A 90 -9.75 1.71 12.16
C ALA A 90 -9.36 1.14 10.79
N VAL A 91 -8.05 0.92 10.58
CA VAL A 91 -7.57 0.16 9.41
C VAL A 91 -7.98 -1.29 9.61
N ASP A 92 -8.62 -1.84 8.59
CA ASP A 92 -9.22 -3.17 8.59
C ASP A 92 -8.41 -4.14 7.73
N GLU A 93 -7.92 -3.67 6.58
CA GLU A 93 -7.06 -4.45 5.69
C GLU A 93 -5.96 -3.58 5.12
N SER A 94 -4.80 -4.20 4.87
CA SER A 94 -3.65 -3.49 4.32
C SER A 94 -2.76 -4.37 3.45
N SER A 95 -2.25 -3.80 2.35
CA SER A 95 -1.30 -4.46 1.47
C SER A 95 -0.19 -3.49 1.05
N ILE A 96 1.06 -3.94 1.08
CA ILE A 96 2.23 -3.11 0.75
C ILE A 96 3.07 -3.77 -0.34
N ASP A 97 3.50 -2.96 -1.30
CA ASP A 97 4.43 -3.35 -2.35
C ASP A 97 5.57 -2.34 -2.41
N CYS A 98 6.82 -2.81 -2.34
CA CYS A 98 8.02 -1.99 -2.37
C CYS A 98 8.99 -2.48 -3.44
N ASP A 99 9.60 -1.56 -4.19
CA ASP A 99 10.58 -1.89 -5.23
C ASP A 99 11.72 -0.87 -5.24
N TYR A 100 12.92 -1.28 -5.63
CA TYR A 100 14.01 -0.34 -5.84
C TYR A 100 13.78 0.48 -7.11
N PRO A 101 13.91 1.82 -7.04
CA PRO A 101 13.88 2.63 -8.25
C PRO A 101 15.04 2.24 -9.19
N PRO A 102 14.82 2.23 -10.51
CA PRO A 102 15.89 2.08 -11.49
C PRO A 102 17.02 3.10 -11.25
N PRO A 103 18.29 2.81 -11.60
CA PRO A 103 19.43 3.66 -11.23
C PRO A 103 19.33 5.15 -11.60
N GLU A 104 18.58 5.48 -12.65
CA GLU A 104 18.39 6.86 -13.13
C GLU A 104 17.12 7.53 -12.58
N ARG A 105 16.31 6.80 -11.81
CA ARG A 105 15.07 7.30 -11.20
C ARG A 105 15.30 7.51 -9.70
N ARG A 106 14.73 8.60 -9.19
CA ARG A 106 14.59 8.81 -7.74
C ARG A 106 13.16 8.45 -7.36
N PRO A 107 12.92 7.94 -6.13
CA PRO A 107 11.56 7.84 -5.62
C PRO A 107 10.88 9.22 -5.70
N GLY A 108 9.62 9.22 -6.13
CA GLY A 108 8.77 10.40 -6.02
C GLY A 108 8.43 10.78 -4.57
N PRO A 109 7.61 11.83 -4.37
CA PRO A 109 7.24 12.29 -3.04
C PRO A 109 6.37 11.27 -2.31
N SER A 110 6.37 11.34 -0.98
CA SER A 110 5.36 10.67 -0.17
C SER A 110 4.04 11.44 -0.25
N VAL A 111 2.96 10.77 -0.63
CA VAL A 111 1.61 11.35 -0.70
C VAL A 111 0.57 10.36 -0.19
N ARG A 112 -0.56 10.90 0.26
CA ARG A 112 -1.78 10.13 0.48
C ARG A 112 -2.85 10.53 -0.52
N GLU A 113 -3.48 9.56 -1.14
CA GLU A 113 -4.51 9.80 -2.14
C GLU A 113 -5.55 8.68 -2.14
N SER A 114 -6.77 8.99 -2.57
CA SER A 114 -7.76 7.94 -2.79
C SER A 114 -7.39 7.18 -4.07
N PRO A 115 -7.63 5.85 -4.14
CA PRO A 115 -7.46 5.13 -5.38
C PRO A 115 -8.35 5.74 -6.47
N PRO A 116 -7.93 5.73 -7.74
CA PRO A 116 -8.80 6.14 -8.84
C PRO A 116 -10.10 5.32 -8.83
N ASP A 117 -11.24 6.02 -8.92
CA ASP A 117 -12.54 5.35 -8.99
C ASP A 117 -12.88 5.03 -10.46
N PRO A 118 -13.01 3.74 -10.85
CA PRO A 118 -13.39 3.36 -12.21
C PRO A 118 -14.71 3.95 -12.69
N ASP A 119 -15.69 4.01 -11.78
CA ASP A 119 -17.07 4.40 -12.07
C ASP A 119 -17.66 5.14 -10.86
N PRO A 120 -17.49 6.48 -10.78
CA PRO A 120 -18.01 7.27 -9.68
C PRO A 120 -19.55 7.28 -9.60
N ASP A 121 -20.25 6.83 -10.64
CA ASP A 121 -21.72 6.76 -10.70
C ASP A 121 -22.27 5.39 -10.24
N SER A 122 -21.40 4.39 -10.05
CA SER A 122 -21.74 3.04 -9.59
C SER A 122 -21.95 2.98 -8.07
N ASP A 123 -22.67 1.97 -7.57
CA ASP A 123 -22.97 1.80 -6.14
C ASP A 123 -21.78 1.21 -5.37
N ASP A 124 -21.75 1.42 -4.04
CA ASP A 124 -20.64 0.97 -3.19
C ASP A 124 -20.56 -0.57 -3.03
N ASP A 125 -21.48 -1.33 -3.65
CA ASP A 125 -21.54 -2.80 -3.58
C ASP A 125 -20.72 -3.47 -4.71
N ARG A 126 -19.43 -3.12 -4.84
CA ARG A 126 -18.55 -3.64 -5.91
C ARG A 126 -17.12 -3.98 -5.48
N ILE A 127 -16.51 -4.89 -6.26
CA ILE A 127 -15.07 -5.15 -6.29
C ILE A 127 -14.46 -4.31 -7.40
N GLN A 128 -13.47 -3.49 -7.05
CA GLN A 128 -12.77 -2.61 -7.97
C GLN A 128 -11.38 -3.19 -8.27
N LEU A 129 -11.09 -3.44 -9.55
CA LEU A 129 -9.74 -3.70 -10.02
C LEU A 129 -9.19 -2.43 -10.66
N VAL A 130 -8.29 -1.74 -9.96
CA VAL A 130 -7.80 -0.44 -10.36
C VAL A 130 -6.35 -0.54 -10.81
N VAL A 131 -6.08 -0.09 -12.03
CA VAL A 131 -4.72 0.09 -12.55
C VAL A 131 -4.39 1.58 -12.54
N PHE A 132 -3.29 1.95 -11.90
CA PHE A 132 -2.91 3.35 -11.72
C PHE A 132 -1.39 3.54 -11.72
N THR A 133 -0.93 4.78 -11.81
CA THR A 133 0.48 5.12 -11.62
C THR A 133 0.64 5.77 -10.26
N ASP A 134 1.50 5.21 -9.42
CA ASP A 134 1.77 5.78 -8.10
C ASP A 134 2.65 7.05 -8.19
N ALA A 135 2.79 7.76 -7.07
CA ALA A 135 3.63 8.96 -7.00
C ALA A 135 5.12 8.69 -7.26
N HIS A 136 5.57 7.43 -7.15
CA HIS A 136 6.94 7.01 -7.48
C HIS A 136 7.14 6.67 -8.97
N GLY A 137 6.08 6.72 -9.79
CA GLY A 137 6.11 6.42 -11.21
C GLY A 137 6.09 4.92 -11.52
N ARG A 138 5.58 4.10 -10.60
CA ARG A 138 5.32 2.66 -10.80
C ARG A 138 3.91 2.46 -11.31
N SER A 139 3.72 1.48 -12.20
CA SER A 139 2.41 0.99 -12.58
C SER A 139 1.93 0.01 -11.52
N CYS A 140 0.81 0.31 -10.89
CA CYS A 140 0.22 -0.48 -9.82
C CYS A 140 -1.13 -1.04 -10.25
N THR A 141 -1.42 -2.24 -9.78
CA THR A 141 -2.75 -2.85 -9.84
C THR A 141 -3.19 -3.17 -8.42
N THR A 142 -4.41 -2.80 -8.06
CA THR A 142 -5.01 -3.18 -6.78
C THR A 142 -6.42 -3.71 -6.95
N ALA A 143 -6.78 -4.71 -6.15
CA ALA A 143 -8.15 -5.17 -5.98
C ALA A 143 -8.66 -4.67 -4.62
N THR A 144 -9.77 -3.94 -4.61
CA THR A 144 -10.37 -3.37 -3.39
C THR A 144 -11.88 -3.58 -3.38
N SER A 145 -12.48 -3.57 -2.19
CA SER A 145 -13.92 -3.72 -2.02
C SER A 145 -14.50 -2.59 -1.18
N LYS A 146 -15.66 -2.08 -1.63
CA LYS A 146 -16.48 -1.15 -0.84
C LYS A 146 -17.68 -1.85 -0.16
N VAL A 147 -17.90 -3.13 -0.46
CA VAL A 147 -19.03 -3.95 0.02
C VAL A 147 -18.93 -4.23 1.53
N GLY A 148 -17.72 -4.18 2.10
CA GLY A 148 -17.50 -4.35 3.53
C GLY A 148 -16.13 -4.90 3.91
N PRO A 149 -15.85 -5.00 5.21
CA PRO A 149 -14.53 -5.31 5.79
C PRO A 149 -14.16 -6.80 5.83
N THR A 150 -14.30 -7.52 4.71
CA THR A 150 -14.07 -8.98 4.70
C THR A 150 -13.43 -9.48 3.40
N GLU A 151 -12.78 -8.63 2.62
CA GLU A 151 -12.27 -8.99 1.31
C GLU A 151 -10.82 -8.55 1.13
N GLU A 152 -9.93 -9.54 0.98
CA GLU A 152 -8.48 -9.35 0.83
C GLU A 152 -8.14 -8.27 -0.20
N ILE A 153 -7.36 -7.28 0.24
CA ILE A 153 -6.73 -6.31 -0.65
C ILE A 153 -5.44 -6.88 -1.22
N ASP A 154 -5.39 -6.97 -2.55
CA ASP A 154 -4.14 -7.22 -3.28
C ASP A 154 -3.58 -5.92 -3.85
N LEU A 155 -2.26 -5.79 -3.81
CA LEU A 155 -1.50 -4.70 -4.44
C LEU A 155 -0.26 -5.29 -5.10
N THR A 156 -0.01 -4.88 -6.34
CA THR A 156 1.28 -5.16 -7.00
C THR A 156 1.68 -3.93 -7.79
N CYS A 157 2.92 -3.50 -7.64
CA CYS A 157 3.48 -2.36 -8.35
C CYS A 157 4.79 -2.75 -9.05
N ALA A 158 5.02 -2.19 -10.23
CA ALA A 158 6.28 -2.38 -10.94
C ALA A 158 6.65 -1.13 -11.74
N TYR A 159 7.95 -0.87 -11.87
CA TYR A 159 8.41 0.14 -12.81
C TYR A 159 8.18 -0.31 -14.26
N PRO A 160 7.57 0.53 -15.13
CA PRO A 160 7.38 0.16 -16.52
C PRO A 160 8.72 0.01 -17.23
N GLU A 161 8.87 -1.08 -18.02
CA GLU A 161 10.10 -1.41 -18.74
C GLU A 161 10.50 -0.34 -19.77
N ARG A 162 9.53 0.44 -20.27
CA ARG A 162 9.74 1.62 -21.12
C ARG A 162 9.05 2.83 -20.50
N ALA A 163 9.72 3.99 -20.56
CA ALA A 163 9.18 5.25 -20.04
C ALA A 163 7.92 5.76 -20.77
N GLU A 164 7.54 5.14 -21.89
CA GLU A 164 6.52 5.62 -22.84
C GLU A 164 5.37 4.62 -23.08
N GLU A 165 5.36 3.45 -22.42
CA GLU A 165 4.17 2.59 -22.44
C GLU A 165 3.26 3.03 -21.29
N PRO A 166 2.16 3.77 -21.56
CA PRO A 166 1.13 3.92 -20.55
C PRO A 166 0.65 2.51 -20.24
N ALA A 167 0.64 2.15 -18.96
CA ALA A 167 -0.16 1.02 -18.52
C ALA A 167 -1.58 1.21 -19.10
N ASP A 168 -2.26 0.12 -19.47
CA ASP A 168 -3.69 0.24 -19.74
C ASP A 168 -4.35 0.60 -18.41
N THR A 169 -4.45 1.90 -18.15
CA THR A 169 -4.99 2.49 -16.92
C THR A 169 -6.51 2.52 -16.96
N THR A 170 -7.14 1.83 -17.91
CA THR A 170 -8.60 1.73 -17.94
C THR A 170 -9.02 0.91 -16.74
N PRO A 171 -9.59 1.53 -15.70
CA PRO A 171 -9.94 0.80 -14.50
C PRO A 171 -11.06 -0.20 -14.85
N GLN A 172 -11.01 -1.41 -14.29
CA GLN A 172 -11.98 -2.46 -14.59
C GLN A 172 -12.82 -2.78 -13.35
N GLU A 173 -14.13 -2.86 -13.54
CA GLU A 173 -15.04 -3.25 -12.47
C GLU A 173 -15.56 -4.67 -12.69
N THR A 174 -15.72 -5.41 -11.59
CA THR A 174 -16.50 -6.64 -11.58
C THR A 174 -17.49 -6.56 -10.43
N PRO A 175 -18.80 -6.77 -10.69
CA PRO A 175 -19.78 -6.87 -9.61
C PRO A 175 -19.36 -7.92 -8.59
N ALA A 176 -19.51 -7.61 -7.30
CA ALA A 176 -19.25 -8.59 -6.25
C ALA A 176 -20.18 -9.81 -6.43
N PRO A 177 -19.67 -11.04 -6.25
CA PRO A 177 -20.53 -12.22 -6.27
C PRO A 177 -21.59 -12.12 -5.15
N ARG A 178 -22.85 -12.41 -5.51
CA ARG A 178 -23.97 -12.47 -4.56
C ARG A 178 -24.01 -13.77 -3.76
#